data_AF-A0A533VWK6-F1
#
_entry.id   AF-A0A533VWK6-F1
#
_cell.length_a   1.000
_cell.length_b   1.000
_cell.length_c   1.000
_cell.angle_alpha   90.00
_cell.angle_beta   90.00
_cell.angle_gamma   90.00
#
_symmetry.space_group_name_H-M   'P 1'
#
loop_
_entity.id
_entity.type
_entity.pdbx_description
1 polymer ?
#
loop_
_entity_poly.entity_id
_entity_poly.type
_entity_poly.pdbx_seq_one_letter_code
_entity_poly.pdbx_strand_id
1 'polypeptide(L)'
;MKSVKQNYEPSEEVLDLLDSFRMMTNDCVGIGLANNASTLKRLSFLCYEELSRYRVVSYYKLHAISRAAGILASRKKSIRRGVATKDPYAVRPQLVSCYGFKVENGRLKVPLGERRYFDVPPNAHTQKVLTEAGLKVRSFTLTARSVSLTVSKEVKEIECTGTVGLDRNLRNLTYGNEKRVIQYDLSEAVEVAERTREIVGSFRRNDARIGGKIASKYGRRRRNRINHLLNWTTRQIVEEA
;
A
#
# COMPACT_ATOMS: atom_id res chain seq x y z
N MET A 1 -4.41 -3.32 -9.24
CA MET A 1 -2.93 -3.33 -9.25
C MET A 1 -2.44 -4.31 -8.21
N LYS A 2 -1.54 -5.21 -8.60
CA LYS A 2 -0.87 -6.14 -7.67
C LYS A 2 0.46 -5.50 -7.25
N SER A 3 0.91 -5.79 -6.03
CA SER A 3 2.25 -5.42 -5.61
C SER A 3 3.00 -6.65 -5.12
N VAL A 4 4.29 -6.69 -5.40
CA VAL A 4 5.22 -7.65 -4.79
C VAL A 4 6.11 -6.90 -3.82
N LYS A 5 6.34 -7.48 -2.64
CA LYS A 5 7.11 -6.85 -1.57
C LYS A 5 8.20 -7.80 -1.12
N GLN A 6 9.40 -7.28 -0.93
CA GLN A 6 10.49 -8.00 -0.29
C GLN A 6 11.25 -7.10 0.67
N ASN A 7 11.93 -7.72 1.63
CA ASN A 7 12.92 -7.02 2.45
C ASN A 7 14.22 -6.88 1.66
N TYR A 8 15.03 -5.89 2.05
CA TYR A 8 16.38 -5.67 1.54
C TYR A 8 17.18 -4.95 2.63
N GLU A 9 18.50 -4.95 2.48
CA GLU A 9 19.41 -4.19 3.34
C GLU A 9 19.76 -2.86 2.66
N PRO A 10 19.35 -1.71 3.23
CA PRO A 10 19.69 -0.42 2.67
C PRO A 10 21.15 -0.05 2.97
N SER A 11 21.81 0.58 2.00
CA SER A 11 23.05 1.30 2.26
C SER A 11 22.76 2.64 2.97
N GLU A 12 23.78 3.24 3.58
CA GLU A 12 23.67 4.57 4.20
C GLU A 12 23.16 5.61 3.18
N GLU A 13 23.70 5.60 1.95
CA GLU A 13 23.26 6.49 0.88
C GLU A 13 21.76 6.33 0.54
N VAL A 14 21.22 5.11 0.60
CA VAL A 14 19.79 4.88 0.42
C VAL A 14 19.00 5.46 1.58
N LEU A 15 19.47 5.32 2.82
CA LEU A 15 18.82 5.90 3.98
C LEU A 15 18.79 7.43 3.91
N ASP A 16 19.89 8.06 3.48
CA ASP A 16 19.99 9.50 3.28
C ASP A 16 19.04 10.00 2.18
N LEU A 17 18.90 9.22 1.09
CA LEU A 17 17.93 9.51 0.03
C LEU A 17 16.50 9.41 0.55
N LEU A 18 16.18 8.39 1.35
CA LEU A 18 14.86 8.22 1.96
C LEU A 18 14.53 9.37 2.91
N ASP A 19 15.51 9.86 3.66
CA ASP A 19 15.33 10.99 4.56
C ASP A 19 15.19 12.31 3.81
N SER A 20 16.03 12.52 2.78
CA SER A 20 15.91 13.66 1.86
C SER A 20 14.51 13.73 1.23
N PHE A 21 13.97 12.60 0.77
CA PHE A 21 12.59 12.55 0.25
C PHE A 21 11.54 12.90 1.31
N ARG A 22 11.73 12.44 2.55
CA ARG A 22 10.84 12.78 3.68
C ARG A 22 10.89 14.28 3.98
N MET A 23 12.08 14.88 3.99
CA MET A 23 12.26 16.32 4.19
C MET A 23 11.60 17.13 3.07
N MET A 24 11.87 16.80 1.80
CA MET A 24 11.19 17.44 0.65
C MET A 24 9.67 17.38 0.77
N THR A 25 9.13 16.22 1.18
CA THR A 25 7.70 16.04 1.38
C THR A 25 7.18 16.96 2.49
N ASN A 26 7.91 17.07 3.61
CA ASN A 26 7.51 17.90 4.75
C ASN A 26 7.58 19.39 4.44
N ASP A 27 8.59 19.84 3.70
CA ASP A 27 8.68 21.22 3.21
C ASP A 27 7.48 21.56 2.35
N CYS A 28 7.13 20.68 1.40
CA CYS A 28 5.94 20.85 0.56
C CYS A 28 4.65 20.88 1.39
N VAL A 29 4.57 20.10 2.47
CA VAL A 29 3.42 20.13 3.38
C VAL A 29 3.37 21.47 4.12
N GLY A 30 4.49 21.97 4.63
CA GLY A 30 4.60 23.28 5.28
C GLY A 30 4.18 24.42 4.35
N ILE A 31 4.73 24.46 3.14
CA ILE A 31 4.36 25.43 2.10
C ILE A 31 2.86 25.34 1.78
N GLY A 32 2.33 24.12 1.68
CA GLY A 32 0.90 23.89 1.43
C GLY A 32 -0.01 24.39 2.55
N LEU A 33 0.37 24.21 3.82
CA LEU A 33 -0.37 24.75 4.95
C LEU A 33 -0.34 26.28 4.96
N ALA A 34 0.84 26.88 4.78
CA ALA A 34 1.01 28.34 4.76
C ALA A 34 0.20 29.02 3.63
N ASN A 35 0.03 28.35 2.49
CA ASN A 35 -0.66 28.89 1.31
C ASN A 35 -2.09 28.33 1.13
N ASN A 36 -2.62 27.57 2.09
CA ASN A 36 -3.89 26.83 1.97
C ASN A 36 -4.01 25.97 0.67
N ALA A 37 -2.87 25.52 0.15
CA ALA A 37 -2.75 24.77 -1.09
C ALA A 37 -2.76 23.27 -0.80
N SER A 38 -3.56 22.51 -1.56
CA SER A 38 -3.65 21.04 -1.39
C SER A 38 -3.74 20.28 -2.71
N THR A 39 -3.78 20.98 -3.84
CA THR A 39 -3.84 20.36 -5.17
C THR A 39 -2.43 20.18 -5.71
N LEU A 40 -2.21 19.11 -6.48
CA LEU A 40 -0.92 18.82 -7.09
C LEU A 40 -0.43 19.98 -7.97
N LYS A 41 -1.33 20.54 -8.80
CA LYS A 41 -1.01 21.68 -9.68
C LYS A 41 -0.49 22.88 -8.87
N ARG A 42 -1.23 23.30 -7.83
CA ARG A 42 -0.85 24.49 -7.03
C ARG A 42 0.46 24.26 -6.27
N LEU A 43 0.64 23.09 -5.67
CA LEU A 43 1.87 22.76 -4.95
C LEU A 43 3.07 22.61 -5.90
N SER A 44 2.86 22.15 -7.13
CA SER A 44 3.94 22.09 -8.12
C SER A 44 4.49 23.49 -8.42
N PHE A 45 3.62 24.49 -8.61
CA PHE A 45 4.06 25.87 -8.79
C PHE A 45 4.78 26.45 -7.57
N LEU A 46 4.29 26.16 -6.35
CA LEU A 46 4.85 26.75 -5.13
C LEU A 46 6.15 26.08 -4.67
N CYS A 47 6.26 24.76 -4.83
CA CYS A 47 7.33 24.00 -4.19
C CYS A 47 8.48 23.63 -5.14
N TYR A 48 8.27 23.58 -6.46
CA TYR A 48 9.26 22.95 -7.35
C TYR A 48 10.62 23.69 -7.33
N GLU A 49 10.59 25.01 -7.36
CA GLU A 49 11.79 25.85 -7.25
C GLU A 49 12.44 25.75 -5.87
N GLU A 50 11.65 25.75 -4.80
CA GLU A 50 12.13 25.56 -3.41
C GLU A 50 12.87 24.22 -3.23
N LEU A 51 12.41 23.17 -3.91
CA LEU A 51 13.06 21.87 -3.88
C LEU A 51 14.37 21.82 -4.68
N SER A 52 14.79 22.88 -5.37
CA SER A 52 16.06 22.96 -6.11
C SER A 52 17.27 22.69 -5.21
N ARG A 53 17.22 23.15 -3.94
CA ARG A 53 18.25 22.96 -2.92
C ARG A 53 18.60 21.49 -2.62
N TYR A 54 17.68 20.57 -2.90
CA TYR A 54 17.91 19.14 -2.74
C TYR A 54 18.68 18.58 -3.95
N ARG A 55 19.85 18.00 -3.68
CA ARG A 55 20.70 17.30 -4.65
C ARG A 55 20.15 15.89 -4.96
N VAL A 56 18.97 15.84 -5.57
CA VAL A 56 18.28 14.61 -5.97
C VAL A 56 17.75 14.72 -7.40
N VAL A 57 17.47 13.59 -8.03
CA VAL A 57 16.84 13.52 -9.36
C VAL A 57 15.48 14.23 -9.39
N SER A 58 15.21 14.93 -10.49
CA SER A 58 14.06 15.85 -10.63
C SER A 58 12.70 15.19 -10.42
N TYR A 59 12.52 13.94 -10.87
CA TYR A 59 11.26 13.22 -10.70
C TYR A 59 10.97 12.86 -9.22
N TYR A 60 11.98 12.75 -8.34
CA TYR A 60 11.72 12.59 -6.90
C TYR A 60 11.12 13.86 -6.29
N LYS A 61 11.49 15.04 -6.78
CA LYS A 61 10.87 16.31 -6.37
C LYS A 61 9.38 16.32 -6.70
N LEU A 62 9.02 15.92 -7.93
CA LEU A 62 7.62 15.79 -8.36
C LEU A 62 6.84 14.79 -7.48
N HIS A 63 7.44 13.66 -7.14
CA HIS A 63 6.80 12.66 -6.28
C HIS A 63 6.65 13.12 -4.83
N ALA A 64 7.61 13.89 -4.30
CA ALA A 64 7.50 14.50 -2.97
C ALA A 64 6.32 15.51 -2.93
N ILE A 65 6.21 16.36 -3.96
CA ILE A 65 5.07 17.29 -4.12
C ILE A 65 3.75 16.52 -4.21
N SER A 66 3.70 15.46 -5.04
CA SER A 66 2.52 14.59 -5.14
C SER A 66 2.15 13.94 -3.81
N ARG A 67 3.14 13.52 -3.02
CA ARG A 67 2.91 12.93 -1.70
C ARG A 67 2.35 13.96 -0.73
N ALA A 68 2.92 15.16 -0.71
CA ALA A 68 2.44 16.27 0.11
C ALA A 68 1.00 16.66 -0.24
N ALA A 69 0.67 16.76 -1.53
CA ALA A 69 -0.69 17.01 -2.00
C ALA A 69 -1.70 15.99 -1.43
N GLY A 70 -1.35 14.69 -1.48
CA GLY A 70 -2.18 13.63 -0.91
C GLY A 70 -2.36 13.74 0.61
N ILE A 71 -1.30 14.10 1.34
CA ILE A 71 -1.34 14.33 2.79
C ILE A 71 -2.31 15.49 3.12
N LEU A 72 -2.15 16.62 2.43
CA LEU A 72 -2.97 17.82 2.63
C LEU A 72 -4.44 17.61 2.21
N ALA A 73 -4.68 16.89 1.13
CA ALA A 73 -6.04 16.54 0.70
C ALA A 73 -6.74 15.63 1.74
N SER A 74 -6.02 14.64 2.27
CA SER A 74 -6.53 13.80 3.36
C SER A 74 -6.83 14.63 4.61
N ARG A 75 -5.96 15.59 4.93
CA ARG A 75 -6.15 16.53 6.04
C ARG A 75 -7.44 17.35 5.88
N LYS A 76 -7.65 17.97 4.71
CA LYS A 76 -8.90 18.70 4.42
C LYS A 76 -10.13 17.80 4.53
N LYS A 77 -10.03 16.52 4.14
CA LYS A 77 -11.11 15.54 4.30
C LYS A 77 -11.43 15.25 5.77
N SER A 78 -10.42 15.13 6.64
CA SER A 78 -10.62 14.91 8.07
C SER A 78 -11.24 16.12 8.78
N ILE A 79 -10.78 17.33 8.46
CA ILE A 79 -11.36 18.58 8.99
C ILE A 79 -12.84 18.69 8.61
N ARG A 80 -13.19 18.42 7.35
CA ARG A 80 -14.58 18.40 6.89
C ARG A 80 -15.48 17.39 7.62
N ARG A 81 -14.90 16.37 8.24
CA ARG A 81 -15.61 15.36 9.05
C ARG A 81 -15.66 15.70 10.54
N GLY A 82 -15.18 16.89 10.95
CA GLY A 82 -15.15 17.31 12.35
C GLY A 82 -14.09 16.59 13.20
N VAL A 83 -13.11 15.91 12.59
CA VAL A 83 -12.08 15.17 13.35
C VAL A 83 -10.98 16.14 13.77
N ALA A 84 -10.86 16.37 15.09
CA ALA A 84 -9.77 17.12 15.68
C ALA A 84 -8.43 16.45 15.34
N THR A 85 -7.54 17.17 14.66
CA THR A 85 -6.32 16.59 14.11
C THR A 85 -5.17 17.60 14.19
N LYS A 86 -3.93 17.15 14.46
CA LYS A 86 -2.71 17.98 14.48
C LYS A 86 -2.13 18.18 13.09
N ASP A 87 -1.37 19.23 12.84
CA ASP A 87 -0.81 19.49 11.50
C ASP A 87 -0.09 18.26 10.94
N PRO A 88 -0.39 17.91 9.67
CA PRO A 88 0.11 16.68 9.10
C PRO A 88 1.58 16.82 8.74
N TYR A 89 2.32 15.72 8.82
CA TYR A 89 3.68 15.60 8.29
C TYR A 89 4.02 14.13 8.03
N ALA A 90 4.99 13.90 7.15
CA ALA A 90 5.57 12.59 6.90
C ALA A 90 6.56 12.22 8.00
N VAL A 91 6.20 11.20 8.80
CA VAL A 91 7.01 10.69 9.92
C VAL A 91 8.06 9.69 9.43
N ARG A 92 7.67 8.75 8.56
CA ARG A 92 8.50 7.61 8.18
C ARG A 92 9.23 7.88 6.85
N PRO A 93 10.55 7.63 6.77
CA PRO A 93 11.29 7.68 5.52
C PRO A 93 10.73 6.67 4.53
N GLN A 94 10.36 7.15 3.35
CA GLN A 94 9.89 6.36 2.22
C GLN A 94 10.19 7.13 0.94
N LEU A 95 10.45 6.41 -0.14
CA LEU A 95 10.56 6.98 -1.48
C LEU A 95 9.57 6.25 -2.38
N VAL A 96 8.80 7.00 -3.17
CA VAL A 96 7.91 6.45 -4.18
C VAL A 96 8.29 7.05 -5.52
N SER A 97 8.44 6.22 -6.54
CA SER A 97 8.62 6.72 -7.90
C SER A 97 8.09 5.76 -8.96
N CYS A 98 7.57 6.35 -10.03
CA CYS A 98 7.21 5.65 -11.27
C CYS A 98 8.16 5.98 -12.43
N TYR A 99 9.27 6.66 -12.16
CA TYR A 99 10.22 7.11 -13.18
C TYR A 99 11.66 6.71 -12.82
N GLY A 100 12.52 6.65 -13.85
CA GLY A 100 13.97 6.52 -13.72
C GLY A 100 14.50 5.16 -13.26
N PHE A 101 13.69 4.32 -12.62
CA PHE A 101 14.10 2.98 -12.22
C PHE A 101 14.21 2.04 -13.42
N LYS A 102 15.06 1.03 -13.28
CA LYS A 102 15.27 -0.01 -14.30
C LYS A 102 15.07 -1.38 -13.68
N VAL A 103 14.58 -2.31 -14.49
CA VAL A 103 14.52 -3.74 -14.15
C VAL A 103 15.34 -4.47 -15.22
N GLU A 104 16.60 -4.75 -14.90
CA GLU A 104 17.59 -5.33 -15.83
C GLU A 104 18.19 -6.58 -15.19
N ASN A 105 18.28 -7.69 -15.94
CA ASN A 105 18.81 -8.97 -15.45
C ASN A 105 18.16 -9.43 -14.12
N GLY A 106 16.85 -9.18 -13.99
CA GLY A 106 16.08 -9.45 -12.76
C GLY A 106 16.34 -8.47 -11.61
N ARG A 107 17.29 -7.55 -11.69
CA ARG A 107 17.63 -6.59 -10.62
C ARG A 107 16.84 -5.30 -10.77
N LEU A 108 16.36 -4.78 -9.65
CA LEU A 108 15.78 -3.44 -9.61
C LEU A 108 16.90 -2.43 -9.37
N LYS A 109 17.09 -1.49 -10.30
CA LYS A 109 18.02 -0.38 -10.14
C LYS A 109 17.27 0.87 -9.74
N VAL A 110 17.53 1.36 -8.53
CA VAL A 110 16.95 2.59 -8.00
C VAL A 110 17.93 3.75 -8.22
N PRO A 111 17.53 4.82 -8.92
CA PRO A 111 18.41 5.96 -9.16
C PRO A 111 18.79 6.69 -7.87
N LEU A 112 20.08 6.94 -7.69
CA LEU A 112 20.60 7.78 -6.61
C LEU A 112 20.90 9.21 -7.10
N GLY A 113 21.10 9.39 -8.40
CA GLY A 113 21.52 10.65 -9.02
C GLY A 113 22.79 10.45 -9.83
N GLU A 114 23.11 11.38 -10.74
CA GLU A 114 24.40 11.39 -11.47
C GLU A 114 24.72 10.06 -12.18
N ARG A 115 23.70 9.39 -12.73
CA ARG A 115 23.80 8.05 -13.36
C ARG A 115 24.25 6.92 -12.41
N ARG A 116 24.25 7.16 -11.10
CA ARG A 116 24.47 6.15 -10.06
C ARG A 116 23.16 5.47 -9.69
N TYR A 117 23.24 4.18 -9.39
CA TYR A 117 22.11 3.33 -9.06
C TYR A 117 22.42 2.49 -7.82
N PHE A 118 21.39 2.27 -7.01
CA PHE A 118 21.37 1.24 -6.00
C PHE A 118 20.66 0.00 -6.54
N ASP A 119 21.37 -1.12 -6.55
CA ASP A 119 20.83 -2.39 -7.02
C ASP A 119 20.14 -3.14 -5.88
N VAL A 120 18.85 -3.42 -6.04
CA VAL A 120 18.10 -4.30 -5.16
C VAL A 120 17.99 -5.68 -5.82
N PRO A 121 18.73 -6.69 -5.32
CA PRO A 121 18.60 -8.06 -5.82
C PRO A 121 17.22 -8.61 -5.45
N PRO A 122 16.44 -9.17 -6.40
CA PRO A 122 15.16 -9.78 -6.08
C PRO A 122 15.38 -11.07 -5.27
N ASN A 123 14.46 -11.37 -4.36
CA ASN A 123 14.37 -12.73 -3.81
C ASN A 123 13.67 -13.67 -4.82
N ALA A 124 13.68 -14.98 -4.55
CA ALA A 124 13.08 -15.98 -5.44
C ALA A 124 11.61 -15.68 -5.79
N HIS A 125 10.82 -15.19 -4.82
CA HIS A 125 9.42 -14.83 -5.06
C HIS A 125 9.29 -13.64 -6.01
N THR A 126 10.03 -12.55 -5.75
CA THR A 126 10.03 -11.35 -6.59
C THR A 126 10.55 -11.67 -7.99
N GLN A 127 11.60 -12.48 -8.10
CA GLN A 127 12.15 -12.91 -9.39
C GLN A 127 11.12 -13.70 -10.20
N LYS A 128 10.35 -14.61 -9.57
CA LYS A 128 9.25 -15.31 -10.22
C LYS A 128 8.17 -14.36 -10.75
N VAL A 129 7.85 -13.30 -10.01
CA VAL A 129 6.88 -12.29 -10.46
C VAL A 129 7.44 -11.45 -11.61
N LEU A 130 8.72 -11.06 -11.55
CA LEU A 130 9.37 -10.24 -12.58
C LEU A 130 9.63 -10.99 -13.89
N THR A 131 9.70 -12.32 -13.85
CA THR A 131 9.87 -13.19 -15.02
C THR A 131 8.54 -13.64 -15.63
N GLU A 132 7.41 -13.32 -15.00
CA GLU A 132 6.09 -13.66 -15.52
C GLU A 132 5.80 -12.90 -16.83
N ALA A 133 5.53 -13.64 -17.91
CA ALA A 133 5.26 -13.05 -19.22
C ALA A 133 4.06 -12.08 -19.17
N GLY A 134 4.21 -10.92 -19.82
CA GLY A 134 3.19 -9.88 -19.88
C GLY A 134 3.07 -8.99 -18.64
N LEU A 135 3.90 -9.21 -17.62
CA LEU A 135 3.92 -8.40 -16.40
C LEU A 135 4.92 -7.23 -16.51
N LYS A 136 4.44 -6.01 -16.27
CA LYS A 136 5.22 -4.77 -16.32
C LYS A 136 5.26 -4.12 -14.94
N VAL A 137 6.47 -3.76 -14.48
CA VAL A 137 6.64 -2.95 -13.28
C VAL A 137 6.31 -1.49 -13.61
N ARG A 138 5.44 -0.87 -12.82
CA ARG A 138 4.95 0.50 -13.05
C ARG A 138 5.54 1.52 -12.10
N SER A 139 5.83 1.11 -10.88
CA SER A 139 6.42 1.97 -9.86
C SER A 139 7.05 1.12 -8.76
N PHE A 140 7.86 1.76 -7.94
CA PHE A 140 8.37 1.19 -6.71
C PHE A 140 8.07 2.09 -5.52
N THR A 141 8.01 1.47 -4.34
CA THR A 141 8.05 2.12 -3.04
C THR A 141 9.20 1.54 -2.25
N LEU A 142 10.14 2.39 -1.87
CA LEU A 142 11.28 2.04 -1.06
C LEU A 142 11.07 2.57 0.37
N THR A 143 11.47 1.77 1.35
CA THR A 143 11.47 2.12 2.77
C THR A 143 12.78 1.65 3.37
N ALA A 144 13.09 2.01 4.62
CA ALA A 144 14.32 1.55 5.29
C ALA A 144 14.39 0.02 5.53
N ARG A 145 13.37 -0.77 5.16
CA ARG A 145 13.35 -2.23 5.41
C ARG A 145 12.90 -3.07 4.24
N SER A 146 12.17 -2.47 3.31
CA SER A 146 11.52 -3.20 2.23
C SER A 146 11.36 -2.38 0.98
N VAL A 147 11.43 -3.05 -0.16
CA VAL A 147 11.00 -2.53 -1.45
C VAL A 147 9.67 -3.19 -1.81
N SER A 148 8.78 -2.41 -2.39
CA SER A 148 7.54 -2.90 -3.00
C SER A 148 7.45 -2.43 -4.43
N LEU A 149 7.20 -3.35 -5.35
CA LEU A 149 7.04 -3.09 -6.78
C LEU A 149 5.56 -3.20 -7.13
N THR A 150 5.01 -2.15 -7.72
CA THR A 150 3.66 -2.18 -8.28
C THR A 150 3.73 -2.72 -9.68
N VAL A 151 2.95 -3.76 -9.95
CA VAL A 151 2.97 -4.48 -11.21
C VAL A 151 1.59 -4.46 -11.86
N SER A 152 1.60 -4.36 -13.19
CA SER A 152 0.43 -4.51 -14.03
C SER A 152 0.67 -5.66 -14.99
N LYS A 153 -0.30 -6.55 -15.14
CA LYS A 153 -0.32 -7.56 -16.19
C LYS A 153 -1.43 -7.18 -17.16
N GLU A 154 -1.09 -7.16 -18.44
CA GLU A 154 -2.10 -7.05 -19.48
C GLU A 154 -2.87 -8.37 -19.53
N VAL A 155 -4.18 -8.29 -19.34
CA VAL A 155 -5.07 -9.45 -19.34
C VAL A 155 -5.79 -9.42 -20.67
N LYS A 156 -5.75 -10.54 -21.41
CA LYS A 156 -6.53 -10.66 -22.65
C LYS A 156 -7.99 -10.47 -22.30
N GLU A 157 -8.70 -9.75 -23.16
CA GLU A 157 -10.15 -9.69 -23.08
C GLU A 157 -10.70 -11.11 -23.25
N ILE A 158 -11.53 -11.54 -22.30
CA ILE A 158 -12.13 -12.87 -22.29
C ILE A 158 -13.59 -12.66 -22.67
N GLU A 159 -14.09 -13.42 -23.64
CA GLU A 159 -15.51 -13.40 -23.97
C GLU A 159 -16.32 -13.89 -22.76
N CYS A 160 -17.39 -13.16 -22.45
CA CYS A 160 -18.29 -13.52 -21.37
C CYS A 160 -19.14 -14.72 -21.81
N THR A 161 -18.79 -15.92 -21.37
CA THR A 161 -19.53 -17.16 -21.70
C THR A 161 -20.73 -17.41 -20.79
N GLY A 162 -20.89 -16.63 -19.72
CA GLY A 162 -21.98 -16.78 -18.77
C GLY A 162 -21.90 -15.78 -17.63
N THR A 163 -23.01 -15.63 -16.92
CA THR A 163 -23.13 -14.73 -15.76
C THR A 163 -23.42 -15.52 -14.50
N VAL A 164 -22.79 -15.11 -13.40
CA VAL A 164 -23.04 -15.68 -12.08
C VAL A 164 -23.46 -14.58 -11.11
N GLY A 165 -24.48 -14.86 -10.31
CA GLY A 165 -24.91 -14.02 -9.20
C GLY A 165 -24.13 -14.38 -7.94
N LEU A 166 -23.65 -13.37 -7.23
CA LEU A 166 -23.01 -13.52 -5.91
C LEU A 166 -23.74 -12.66 -4.89
N ASP A 167 -24.38 -13.30 -3.93
CA ASP A 167 -24.97 -12.63 -2.76
C ASP A 167 -24.08 -12.84 -1.53
N ARG A 168 -23.78 -11.76 -0.79
CA ARG A 168 -22.84 -11.76 0.33
C ARG A 168 -23.55 -11.36 1.61
N ASN A 169 -23.55 -12.26 2.58
CA ASN A 169 -24.00 -11.99 3.93
C ASN A 169 -22.86 -12.19 4.95
N LEU A 170 -23.12 -11.88 6.22
CA LEU A 170 -22.12 -12.07 7.29
C LEU A 170 -21.73 -13.54 7.47
N ARG A 171 -22.70 -14.45 7.32
CA ARG A 171 -22.56 -15.88 7.61
C ARG A 171 -22.62 -16.77 6.38
N ASN A 172 -22.85 -16.22 5.20
CA ASN A 172 -22.84 -17.02 3.99
C ASN A 172 -22.43 -16.21 2.77
N LEU A 173 -22.01 -16.94 1.75
CA LEU A 173 -21.81 -16.45 0.40
C LEU A 173 -22.58 -17.36 -0.54
N THR A 174 -23.58 -16.82 -1.22
CA THR A 174 -24.42 -17.59 -2.13
C THR A 174 -23.95 -17.33 -3.56
N TYR A 175 -23.59 -18.40 -4.24
CA TYR A 175 -23.30 -18.45 -5.66
C TYR A 175 -24.53 -18.98 -6.39
N GLY A 176 -24.93 -18.34 -7.49
CA GLY A 176 -26.02 -18.83 -8.33
C GLY A 176 -25.75 -18.61 -9.81
N ASN A 177 -26.09 -19.60 -10.63
CA ASN A 177 -26.14 -19.50 -12.08
C ASN A 177 -27.44 -20.16 -12.59
N GLU A 178 -27.62 -20.25 -13.91
CA GLU A 178 -28.83 -20.83 -14.52
C GLU A 178 -29.08 -22.31 -14.15
N LYS A 179 -28.05 -23.04 -13.69
CA LYS A 179 -28.11 -24.49 -13.44
C LYS A 179 -28.22 -24.83 -11.96
N ARG A 180 -27.58 -24.05 -11.08
CA ARG A 180 -27.49 -24.37 -9.65
C ARG A 180 -27.27 -23.13 -8.79
N VAL A 181 -27.68 -23.27 -7.53
CA VAL A 181 -27.40 -22.33 -6.44
C VAL A 181 -26.62 -23.09 -5.37
N ILE A 182 -25.45 -22.56 -5.00
CA ILE A 182 -24.58 -23.11 -3.96
C ILE A 182 -24.44 -22.07 -2.86
N GLN A 183 -24.69 -22.48 -1.62
CA GLN A 183 -24.48 -21.63 -0.46
C GLN A 183 -23.23 -22.09 0.29
N TYR A 184 -22.24 -21.21 0.39
CA TYR A 184 -21.05 -21.43 1.20
C TYR A 184 -21.27 -20.85 2.60
N ASP A 185 -21.10 -21.69 3.63
CA ASP A 185 -21.14 -21.24 5.01
C ASP A 185 -19.88 -20.45 5.36
N LEU A 186 -20.08 -19.26 5.92
CA LEU A 186 -19.05 -18.35 6.42
C LEU A 186 -19.26 -18.04 7.91
N SER A 187 -20.08 -18.81 8.62
CA SER A 187 -20.36 -18.62 10.06
C SER A 187 -19.08 -18.61 10.90
N GLU A 188 -18.07 -19.39 10.53
CA GLU A 188 -16.76 -19.37 11.20
C GLU A 188 -16.13 -17.95 11.18
N ALA A 189 -16.30 -17.16 10.12
CA ALA A 189 -15.76 -15.79 10.10
C ALA A 189 -16.37 -14.91 11.19
N VAL A 190 -17.67 -15.08 11.45
CA VAL A 190 -18.39 -14.37 12.50
C VAL A 190 -17.94 -14.85 13.87
N GLU A 191 -17.88 -16.16 14.10
CA GLU A 191 -17.40 -16.73 15.36
C GLU A 191 -15.97 -16.28 15.69
N VAL A 192 -15.08 -16.26 14.69
CA VAL A 192 -13.71 -15.77 14.85
C VAL A 192 -13.69 -14.31 15.25
N ALA A 193 -14.59 -13.50 14.71
CA ALA A 193 -14.71 -12.08 15.05
C ALA A 193 -15.27 -11.86 16.46
N GLU A 194 -16.29 -12.62 16.86
CA GLU A 194 -16.92 -12.60 18.18
C GLU A 194 -15.96 -13.07 19.26
N ARG A 195 -15.35 -14.25 19.10
CA ARG A 195 -14.35 -14.78 20.03
C ARG A 195 -13.17 -13.83 20.20
N THR A 196 -12.75 -13.16 19.13
CA THR A 196 -11.69 -12.13 19.23
C THR A 196 -12.14 -10.95 20.10
N ARG A 197 -13.40 -10.51 19.96
CA ARG A 197 -13.97 -9.41 20.74
C ARG A 197 -14.04 -9.79 22.22
N GLU A 198 -14.52 -10.99 22.53
CA GLU A 198 -14.59 -11.53 23.90
C GLU A 198 -13.22 -11.63 24.54
N ILE A 199 -12.25 -12.22 23.83
CA ILE A 199 -10.87 -12.32 24.32
C ILE A 199 -10.28 -10.94 24.60
N VAL A 200 -10.44 -9.98 23.68
CA VAL A 200 -9.91 -8.62 23.90
C VAL A 200 -10.63 -7.93 25.08
N GLY A 201 -11.94 -8.14 25.22
CA GLY A 201 -12.75 -7.57 26.30
C GLY A 201 -12.52 -8.21 27.68
N SER A 202 -12.01 -9.43 27.75
CA SER A 202 -11.73 -10.11 29.03
C SER A 202 -10.49 -9.55 29.75
N PHE A 203 -9.62 -8.82 29.05
CA PHE A 203 -8.46 -8.16 29.66
C PHE A 203 -8.87 -6.89 30.40
N ARG A 204 -8.86 -6.96 31.74
CA ARG A 204 -9.26 -5.85 32.63
C ARG A 204 -8.14 -4.89 33.02
N ARG A 205 -6.90 -5.14 32.60
CA ARG A 205 -5.76 -4.31 33.00
C ARG A 205 -5.88 -2.90 32.39
N ASN A 206 -5.94 -1.89 33.25
CA ASN A 206 -5.99 -0.48 32.85
C ASN A 206 -4.61 0.07 32.43
N ASP A 207 -3.97 -0.59 31.47
CA ASP A 207 -2.71 -0.18 30.88
C ASP A 207 -2.91 -0.11 29.36
N ALA A 208 -3.06 1.11 28.84
CA ALA A 208 -3.36 1.35 27.43
C ALA A 208 -2.28 0.79 26.49
N ARG A 209 -1.01 0.76 26.92
CA ARG A 209 0.09 0.22 26.11
C ARG A 209 -0.03 -1.29 25.98
N ILE A 210 -0.32 -1.98 27.08
CA ILE A 210 -0.52 -3.44 27.08
C ILE A 210 -1.82 -3.80 26.35
N GLY A 211 -2.91 -3.07 26.59
CA GLY A 211 -4.19 -3.25 25.90
C GLY A 211 -4.04 -3.10 24.38
N GLY A 212 -3.29 -2.09 23.91
CA GLY A 212 -2.99 -1.91 22.49
C GLY A 212 -2.19 -3.08 21.88
N LYS A 213 -1.20 -3.62 22.60
CA LYS A 213 -0.43 -4.80 22.15
C LYS A 213 -1.32 -6.04 22.01
N ILE A 214 -2.19 -6.27 22.99
CA ILE A 214 -3.13 -7.40 23.01
C ILE A 214 -4.15 -7.28 21.86
N ALA A 215 -4.80 -6.12 21.73
CA ALA A 215 -5.75 -5.86 20.66
C ALA A 215 -5.11 -6.01 19.28
N SER A 216 -3.85 -5.57 19.11
CA SER A 216 -3.09 -5.75 17.87
C SER A 216 -2.79 -7.22 17.58
N LYS A 217 -2.37 -8.01 18.59
CA LYS A 217 -2.12 -9.45 18.46
C LYS A 217 -3.37 -10.20 18.02
N TYR A 218 -4.48 -10.05 18.76
CA TYR A 218 -5.72 -10.76 18.46
C TYR A 218 -6.43 -10.23 17.20
N GLY A 219 -6.34 -8.92 16.93
CA GLY A 219 -6.81 -8.33 15.68
C GLY A 219 -6.07 -8.86 14.45
N ARG A 220 -4.75 -9.10 14.56
CA ARG A 220 -3.98 -9.76 13.49
C ARG A 220 -4.40 -11.22 13.30
N ARG A 221 -4.58 -11.98 14.39
CA ARG A 221 -5.07 -13.36 14.35
C ARG A 221 -6.44 -13.46 13.67
N ARG A 222 -7.39 -12.62 14.07
CA ARG A 222 -8.73 -12.51 13.47
C ARG A 222 -8.65 -12.30 11.96
N ARG A 223 -7.90 -11.27 11.54
CA ARG A 223 -7.73 -10.93 10.11
C ARG A 223 -7.16 -12.10 9.32
N ASN A 224 -6.11 -12.72 9.81
CA ASN A 224 -5.45 -13.82 9.10
C ASN A 224 -6.37 -15.03 8.94
N ARG A 225 -7.12 -15.40 9.98
CA ARG A 225 -8.09 -16.51 9.91
C ARG A 225 -9.24 -16.21 8.95
N ILE A 226 -9.87 -15.05 9.07
CA ILE A 226 -10.97 -14.65 8.17
C ILE A 226 -10.48 -14.59 6.73
N ASN A 227 -9.31 -14.00 6.46
CA ASN A 227 -8.76 -13.95 5.11
C ASN A 227 -8.47 -15.34 4.55
N HIS A 228 -8.03 -16.29 5.39
CA HIS A 228 -7.81 -17.66 4.96
C HIS A 228 -9.13 -18.33 4.54
N LEU A 229 -10.17 -18.22 5.37
CA LEU A 229 -11.51 -18.74 5.07
C LEU A 229 -12.04 -18.13 3.76
N LEU A 230 -12.03 -16.80 3.65
CA LEU A 230 -12.53 -16.10 2.45
C LEU A 230 -11.76 -16.48 1.19
N ASN A 231 -10.43 -16.61 1.26
CA ASN A 231 -9.62 -17.04 0.12
C ASN A 231 -9.95 -18.47 -0.30
N TRP A 232 -10.17 -19.36 0.66
CA TRP A 232 -10.57 -20.74 0.39
C TRP A 232 -11.95 -20.79 -0.29
N THR A 233 -12.97 -20.11 0.27
CA THR A 233 -14.31 -20.05 -0.33
C THR A 233 -14.29 -19.42 -1.72
N THR A 234 -13.55 -18.34 -1.90
CA THR A 234 -13.43 -17.68 -3.23
C THR A 234 -12.79 -18.62 -4.24
N ARG A 235 -11.80 -19.41 -3.84
CA ARG A 235 -11.19 -20.42 -4.71
C ARG A 235 -12.19 -21.49 -5.13
N GLN A 236 -13.01 -21.99 -4.20
CA GLN A 236 -14.07 -22.95 -4.52
C GLN A 236 -15.07 -22.37 -5.54
N ILE A 237 -15.49 -21.11 -5.37
CA ILE A 237 -16.38 -20.45 -6.32
C ILE A 237 -15.76 -20.36 -7.72
N VAL A 238 -14.48 -20.04 -7.82
CA VAL A 238 -13.76 -19.98 -9.10
C VAL A 238 -13.59 -21.36 -9.73
N GLU A 239 -13.47 -22.42 -8.93
CA GLU A 239 -13.45 -23.81 -9.45
C GLU A 239 -14.83 -24.25 -9.98
N GLU A 240 -15.91 -23.61 -9.51
CA GLU A 240 -17.31 -23.94 -9.85
C GLU A 240 -17.91 -23.07 -10.96
N ALA A 241 -17.23 -21.99 -11.34
CA ALA A 241 -17.64 -21.00 -12.35
C ALA A 241 -16.95 -21.25 -13.70
#